data_AF-A0A941L8L6-F1
#
_entry.id   AF-A0A941L8L6-F1
#
_cell.length_a   1.000
_cell.length_b   1.000
_cell.length_c   1.000
_cell.angle_alpha   90.00
_cell.angle_beta   90.00
_cell.angle_gamma   90.00
#
_symmetry.space_group_name_H-M   'P 1'
#
loop_
_entity.id
_entity.type
_entity.pdbx_description
1 polymer ?
#
loop_
_entity_poly.entity_id
_entity_poly.type
_entity_poly.pdbx_seq_one_letter_code
_entity_poly.pdbx_strand_id
1 'polypeptide(L)'
;MSNFTSWDAYQIFERKVLKSSRFIFDERTQFFLDTVIATAKNRTKSIKKDSILWRAQNGHDYRPLEIQGEEDSIEIPAPFLPERMYPFKDKASEGRVNPKGIPSLYLSTDYKTCMAELRPWKHSLISVGEFRMNRELKIIDCSINHKKPIYFLDPPQDQNSINNAVWSHIDHAF
;
A
#
# COMPACT_ATOMS: atom_id res chain seq x y z
N MET A 1 -9.14 -26.90 5.49
CA MET A 1 -8.22 -25.76 5.36
C MET A 1 -7.87 -25.63 3.90
N SER A 2 -8.08 -24.47 3.28
CA SER A 2 -7.65 -24.26 1.89
C SER A 2 -6.14 -24.16 1.84
N ASN A 3 -5.54 -24.83 0.86
CA ASN A 3 -4.10 -25.03 0.75
C ASN A 3 -3.67 -24.66 -0.67
N PHE A 4 -2.50 -24.05 -0.82
CA PHE A 4 -1.97 -23.76 -2.15
C PHE A 4 -1.55 -25.05 -2.85
N THR A 5 -1.80 -25.13 -4.15
CA THR A 5 -1.49 -26.31 -4.98
C THR A 5 0.00 -26.58 -5.10
N SER A 6 0.82 -25.53 -5.07
CA SER A 6 2.26 -25.58 -5.28
C SER A 6 2.94 -24.33 -4.72
N TRP A 7 4.24 -24.40 -4.48
CA TRP A 7 5.05 -23.31 -3.93
C TRP A 7 5.15 -22.09 -4.89
N ASP A 8 5.04 -22.34 -6.19
CA ASP A 8 5.11 -21.35 -7.28
C ASP A 8 3.73 -20.78 -7.67
N ALA A 9 2.67 -21.11 -6.93
CA ALA A 9 1.30 -20.73 -7.27
C ALA A 9 1.12 -19.21 -7.49
N TYR A 10 1.81 -18.38 -6.70
CA TYR A 10 1.82 -16.92 -6.90
C TYR A 10 2.43 -16.51 -8.25
N GLN A 11 3.55 -17.12 -8.66
CA GLN A 11 4.22 -16.78 -9.92
C GLN A 11 3.39 -17.20 -11.14
N ILE A 12 2.66 -18.31 -11.01
CA ILE A 12 1.71 -18.77 -12.04
C ILE A 12 0.56 -17.77 -12.16
N PHE A 13 -0.02 -17.37 -11.01
CA PHE A 13 -1.07 -16.34 -10.95
C PHE A 13 -0.59 -15.02 -11.56
N GLU A 14 0.55 -14.51 -11.11
CA GLU A 14 1.15 -13.26 -11.58
C GLU A 14 1.34 -13.29 -13.10
N ARG A 15 1.97 -14.36 -13.63
CA ARG A 15 2.20 -14.51 -15.07
C ARG A 15 0.88 -14.53 -15.84
N LYS A 16 -0.15 -15.21 -15.33
CA LYS A 16 -1.47 -15.26 -15.97
C LYS A 16 -2.08 -13.87 -16.06
N VAL A 17 -2.07 -13.11 -14.96
CA VAL A 17 -2.65 -11.76 -14.89
C VAL A 17 -1.86 -10.77 -15.75
N LEU A 18 -0.53 -10.86 -15.78
CA LEU A 18 0.33 -9.94 -16.52
C LEU A 18 0.45 -10.26 -18.02
N LYS A 19 0.38 -11.54 -18.42
CA LYS A 19 0.72 -11.98 -19.79
C LYS A 19 -0.43 -12.64 -20.55
N SER A 20 -1.55 -12.93 -19.90
CA SER A 20 -2.66 -13.66 -20.55
C SER A 20 -4.01 -12.98 -20.35
N SER A 21 -4.57 -13.02 -19.14
CA SER A 21 -5.90 -12.49 -18.86
C SER A 21 -5.94 -11.85 -17.48
N ARG A 22 -5.98 -10.52 -17.47
CA ARG A 22 -6.06 -9.71 -16.24
C ARG A 22 -7.45 -9.71 -15.62
N PHE A 23 -8.50 -9.82 -16.43
CA PHE A 23 -9.89 -9.56 -16.00
C PHE A 23 -10.80 -10.79 -16.06
N ILE A 24 -10.43 -11.83 -16.79
CA ILE A 24 -11.20 -13.08 -16.89
C ILE A 24 -10.39 -14.19 -16.22
N PHE A 25 -10.90 -14.72 -15.12
CA PHE A 25 -10.21 -15.73 -14.31
C PHE A 25 -10.66 -17.13 -14.73
N ASP A 26 -9.69 -18.01 -14.94
CA ASP A 26 -9.94 -19.45 -15.05
C ASP A 26 -10.10 -20.07 -13.66
N GLU A 27 -10.54 -21.34 -13.62
CA GLU A 27 -10.77 -22.06 -12.36
C GLU A 27 -9.52 -22.07 -11.47
N ARG A 28 -8.33 -22.19 -12.07
CA ARG A 28 -7.06 -22.20 -11.33
C ARG A 28 -6.77 -20.84 -10.68
N THR A 29 -6.97 -19.75 -11.40
CA THR A 29 -6.80 -18.38 -10.90
C THR A 29 -7.81 -18.09 -9.79
N GLN A 30 -9.06 -18.48 -9.98
CA GLN A 30 -10.11 -18.32 -8.96
C GLN A 30 -9.77 -19.11 -7.69
N PHE A 31 -9.38 -20.38 -7.84
CA PHE A 31 -8.95 -21.23 -6.72
C PHE A 31 -7.77 -20.63 -5.94
N PHE A 32 -6.79 -20.06 -6.64
CA PHE A 32 -5.67 -19.37 -6.00
C PHE A 32 -6.16 -18.18 -5.16
N LEU A 33 -7.01 -17.31 -5.73
CA LEU A 33 -7.56 -16.15 -5.03
C LEU A 33 -8.39 -16.57 -3.80
N ASP A 34 -9.23 -17.58 -3.93
CA ASP A 34 -10.03 -18.11 -2.81
C ASP A 34 -9.14 -18.67 -1.69
N THR A 35 -8.03 -19.32 -2.07
CA THR A 35 -7.03 -19.82 -1.12
C THR A 35 -6.28 -18.68 -0.43
N VAL A 36 -5.92 -17.61 -1.14
CA VAL A 36 -5.34 -16.40 -0.54
C VAL A 36 -6.32 -15.80 0.45
N ILE A 37 -7.60 -15.62 0.09
CA ILE A 37 -8.63 -15.05 0.98
C ILE A 37 -8.81 -15.90 2.24
N ALA A 38 -8.84 -17.23 2.09
CA ALA A 38 -9.00 -18.15 3.21
C ALA A 38 -7.81 -18.10 4.17
N THR A 39 -6.58 -18.10 3.64
CA THR A 39 -5.34 -18.13 4.43
C THR A 39 -4.93 -16.76 4.96
N ALA A 40 -5.33 -15.66 4.29
CA ALA A 40 -5.10 -14.29 4.72
C ALA A 40 -5.75 -13.97 6.07
N LYS A 41 -6.78 -14.72 6.48
CA LYS A 41 -7.40 -14.57 7.80
C LYS A 41 -6.39 -14.74 8.94
N ASN A 42 -5.44 -15.66 8.79
CA ASN A 42 -4.34 -15.86 9.75
C ASN A 42 -3.32 -14.70 9.72
N ARG A 43 -3.33 -13.95 8.61
CA ARG A 43 -2.60 -12.72 8.28
C ARG A 43 -3.08 -11.44 8.98
N THR A 44 -4.23 -11.52 9.65
CA THR A 44 -4.97 -10.32 10.05
C THR A 44 -4.27 -9.60 11.20
N LYS A 45 -4.06 -8.30 11.06
CA LYS A 45 -3.74 -7.38 12.16
C LYS A 45 -4.81 -6.31 12.30
N SER A 46 -4.83 -5.64 13.45
CA SER A 46 -5.66 -4.46 13.65
C SER A 46 -4.82 -3.21 13.90
N ILE A 47 -5.27 -2.09 13.32
CA ILE A 47 -4.80 -0.76 13.66
C ILE A 47 -5.88 -0.15 14.55
N LYS A 48 -5.53 0.16 15.79
CA LYS A 48 -6.48 0.66 16.80
C LYS A 48 -7.07 2.01 16.37
N LYS A 49 -8.27 2.29 16.87
CA LYS A 49 -8.82 3.65 16.85
C LYS A 49 -7.80 4.63 17.45
N ASP A 50 -7.80 5.86 16.95
CA ASP A 50 -6.92 6.96 17.36
C ASP A 50 -5.43 6.77 17.04
N SER A 51 -5.05 5.66 16.40
CA SER A 51 -3.71 5.52 15.82
C SER A 51 -3.45 6.63 14.82
N ILE A 52 -2.23 7.15 14.84
CA ILE A 52 -1.75 8.18 13.91
C ILE A 52 -1.00 7.50 12.77
N LEU A 53 -1.37 7.87 11.55
CA LEU A 53 -0.67 7.51 10.33
C LEU A 53 -0.37 8.78 9.52
N TRP A 54 0.54 8.69 8.57
CA TRP A 54 1.07 9.83 7.84
C TRP A 54 0.89 9.64 6.34
N ARG A 55 0.55 10.72 5.65
CA ARG A 55 0.62 10.81 4.18
C ARG A 55 1.47 12.01 3.80
N ALA A 56 2.27 11.87 2.75
CA ALA A 56 2.97 12.96 2.13
C ALA A 56 2.51 13.11 0.67
N GLN A 57 2.55 14.32 0.16
CA GLN A 57 2.33 14.64 -1.26
C GLN A 57 3.37 15.65 -1.74
N ASN A 58 3.74 15.55 -3.02
CA ASN A 58 4.58 16.55 -3.66
C ASN A 58 3.80 17.86 -3.85
N GLY A 59 4.42 18.97 -3.47
CA GLY A 59 3.84 20.31 -3.57
C GLY A 59 3.33 20.86 -2.24
N HIS A 60 2.91 22.12 -2.31
CA HIS A 60 2.47 22.97 -1.22
C HIS A 60 1.52 24.05 -1.79
N ASP A 61 0.77 24.71 -0.90
CA ASP A 61 0.00 25.90 -1.20
C ASP A 61 0.73 27.16 -0.69
N TYR A 62 0.15 28.34 -0.94
CA TYR A 62 0.60 29.60 -0.34
C TYR A 62 -0.49 30.13 0.59
N ARG A 63 -0.08 30.80 1.67
CA ARG A 63 -1.00 31.48 2.59
C ARG A 63 -0.48 32.88 2.92
N PRO A 64 -1.39 33.86 3.09
CA PRO A 64 -0.99 35.19 3.51
C PRO A 64 -0.46 35.15 4.95
N LEU A 65 0.66 35.82 5.16
CA LEU A 65 1.21 36.15 6.47
C LEU A 65 0.98 37.64 6.70
N GLU A 66 0.13 37.96 7.67
CA GLU A 66 -0.08 39.33 8.14
C GLU A 66 1.10 39.77 9.00
N ILE A 67 1.68 40.93 8.69
CA ILE A 67 2.77 41.54 9.44
C ILE A 67 2.19 42.66 10.30
N GLN A 68 2.44 42.61 11.61
CA GLN A 68 1.94 43.65 12.52
C GLN A 68 2.46 45.03 12.12
N GLY A 69 1.53 45.92 11.77
CA GLY A 69 1.84 47.30 11.40
C GLY A 69 1.94 47.56 9.89
N GLU A 70 1.74 46.54 9.04
CA GLU A 70 1.64 46.69 7.59
C GLU A 70 0.23 46.32 7.10
N GLU A 71 -0.29 47.04 6.10
CA GLU A 71 -1.59 46.72 5.47
C GLU A 71 -1.47 45.55 4.48
N ASP A 72 -0.28 45.33 3.92
CA ASP A 72 -0.04 44.29 2.93
C ASP A 72 0.38 42.97 3.60
N SER A 73 -0.18 41.86 3.10
CA SER A 73 0.22 40.50 3.51
C SER A 73 1.25 39.92 2.55
N ILE A 74 2.20 39.13 3.05
CA ILE A 74 3.15 38.38 2.20
C ILE A 74 2.68 36.94 2.04
N GLU A 75 2.72 36.39 0.82
CA GLU A 75 2.45 34.98 0.60
C GLU A 75 3.65 34.10 0.99
N ILE A 76 3.43 33.19 1.94
CA ILE A 76 4.43 32.21 2.37
C ILE A 76 4.01 30.78 1.99
N PRO A 77 4.97 29.88 1.68
CA PRO A 77 4.67 28.48 1.46
C PRO A 77 4.01 27.83 2.68
N ALA A 78 2.95 27.07 2.44
CA ALA A 78 2.17 26.36 3.45
C ALA A 78 1.79 24.96 2.95
N PRO A 79 1.60 23.97 3.84
CA PRO A 79 1.15 22.66 3.39
C PRO A 79 -0.26 22.74 2.78
N PHE A 80 -0.54 21.81 1.87
CA PHE A 80 -1.87 21.61 1.31
C PHE A 80 -2.94 21.48 2.40
N LEU A 81 -4.15 21.93 2.07
CA LEU A 81 -5.31 21.73 2.93
C LEU A 81 -5.68 20.24 3.08
N PRO A 82 -6.33 19.83 4.19
CA PRO A 82 -6.68 18.44 4.45
C PRO A 82 -7.44 17.74 3.32
N GLU A 83 -8.32 18.45 2.61
CA GLU A 83 -9.13 17.92 1.51
C GLU A 83 -8.25 17.39 0.37
N ARG A 84 -7.14 18.08 0.09
CA ARG A 84 -6.17 17.68 -0.94
C ARG A 84 -5.40 16.42 -0.56
N MET A 85 -5.33 16.10 0.73
CA MET A 85 -4.66 14.91 1.26
C MET A 85 -5.45 13.62 1.06
N TYR A 86 -6.68 13.68 0.53
CA TYR A 86 -7.45 12.50 0.13
C TYR A 86 -7.22 12.14 -1.35
N PRO A 87 -7.34 10.85 -1.73
CA PRO A 87 -7.30 10.47 -3.14
C PRO A 87 -8.49 11.08 -3.89
N PHE A 88 -8.24 11.62 -5.09
CA PHE A 88 -9.30 12.09 -5.97
C PHE A 88 -10.18 10.93 -6.40
N LYS A 89 -11.50 11.11 -6.33
CA LYS A 89 -12.49 10.06 -6.65
C LYS A 89 -12.49 9.70 -8.13
N ASP A 90 -12.20 10.67 -8.99
CA ASP A 90 -12.29 10.66 -10.45
C ASP A 90 -10.93 10.57 -11.15
N LYS A 91 -9.82 10.69 -10.39
CA LYS A 91 -8.44 10.73 -10.93
C LYS A 91 -7.54 9.65 -10.31
N ALA A 92 -8.13 8.51 -9.95
CA ALA A 92 -7.37 7.39 -9.43
C ALA A 92 -6.48 6.75 -10.51
N SER A 93 -5.22 7.18 -10.55
CA SER A 93 -4.17 6.50 -11.31
C SER A 93 -3.84 5.16 -10.69
N GLU A 94 -3.29 4.24 -11.49
CA GLU A 94 -2.74 3.00 -10.97
C GLU A 94 -1.55 3.26 -10.04
N GLY A 95 -1.46 2.46 -8.98
CA GLY A 95 -0.34 2.44 -8.05
C GLY A 95 0.12 1.01 -7.80
N ARG A 96 1.04 0.80 -6.85
CA ARG A 96 1.54 -0.55 -6.54
C ARG A 96 0.41 -1.51 -6.13
N VAL A 97 -0.52 -1.03 -5.31
CA VAL A 97 -1.60 -1.84 -4.74
C VAL A 97 -2.94 -1.60 -5.45
N ASN A 98 -3.19 -0.40 -5.97
CA ASN A 98 -4.50 -0.02 -6.47
C ASN A 98 -4.58 -0.06 -8.00
N PRO A 99 -5.63 -0.68 -8.58
CA PRO A 99 -5.87 -0.62 -10.02
C PRO A 99 -6.38 0.77 -10.44
N LYS A 100 -6.27 1.04 -11.75
CA LYS A 100 -6.83 2.26 -12.36
C LYS A 100 -8.33 2.37 -12.06
N GLY A 101 -8.76 3.57 -11.65
CA GLY A 101 -10.17 3.86 -11.37
C GLY A 101 -10.64 3.48 -9.95
N ILE A 102 -9.79 2.88 -9.11
CA ILE A 102 -10.10 2.63 -7.70
C ILE A 102 -9.19 3.51 -6.82
N PRO A 103 -9.73 4.61 -6.24
CA PRO A 103 -8.96 5.46 -5.35
C PRO A 103 -8.50 4.70 -4.10
N SER A 104 -7.22 4.80 -3.76
CA SER A 104 -6.65 4.20 -2.56
C SER A 104 -5.79 5.20 -1.81
N LEU A 105 -5.82 5.11 -0.48
CA LEU A 105 -5.09 6.00 0.42
C LEU A 105 -3.84 5.28 0.92
N TYR A 106 -2.66 5.77 0.51
CA TYR A 106 -1.38 5.29 1.01
C TYR A 106 -1.00 6.05 2.27
N LEU A 107 -0.69 5.31 3.32
CA LEU A 107 -0.31 5.83 4.63
C LEU A 107 0.93 5.10 5.15
N SER A 108 1.70 5.77 5.99
CA SER A 108 2.86 5.23 6.70
C SER A 108 2.69 5.41 8.21
N THR A 109 3.27 4.50 9.00
CA THR A 109 3.40 4.68 10.47
C THR A 109 4.46 5.70 10.86
N ASP A 110 5.38 6.03 9.93
CA ASP A 110 6.46 6.98 10.13
C ASP A 110 6.44 8.07 9.05
N TYR A 111 6.42 9.33 9.47
CA TYR A 111 6.35 10.48 8.57
C TYR A 111 7.62 10.61 7.72
N LYS A 112 8.80 10.26 8.25
CA LYS A 112 10.06 10.33 7.48
C LYS A 112 10.07 9.34 6.34
N THR A 113 9.64 8.11 6.62
CA THR A 113 9.43 7.07 5.58
C THR A 113 8.44 7.56 4.53
N CYS A 114 7.34 8.20 4.93
CA CYS A 114 6.38 8.74 3.99
C CYS A 114 6.96 9.82 3.07
N MET A 115 7.82 10.69 3.61
CA MET A 115 8.53 11.70 2.84
C MET A 115 9.57 11.07 1.91
N ALA A 116 10.28 10.02 2.36
CA ALA A 116 11.30 9.34 1.58
C ALA A 116 10.72 8.60 0.36
N GLU A 117 9.52 8.00 0.50
CA GLU A 117 8.81 7.32 -0.60
C GLU A 117 8.48 8.27 -1.76
N LEU A 118 8.32 9.59 -1.51
CA LEU A 118 8.08 10.58 -2.56
C LEU A 118 9.32 10.85 -3.43
N ARG A 119 10.52 10.54 -2.94
CA ARG A 119 11.81 10.84 -3.58
C ARG A 119 11.90 12.30 -4.08
N PRO A 120 11.69 13.30 -3.21
CA PRO A 120 11.66 14.71 -3.62
C PRO A 120 13.04 15.20 -4.10
N TRP A 121 13.04 16.17 -5.02
CA TRP A 121 14.27 16.85 -5.43
C TRP A 121 14.76 17.78 -4.31
N LYS A 122 16.05 18.13 -4.34
CA LYS A 122 16.62 19.14 -3.44
C LYS A 122 15.84 20.46 -3.58
N HIS A 123 15.41 21.02 -2.45
CA HIS A 123 14.54 22.21 -2.36
C HIS A 123 13.08 22.03 -2.81
N SER A 124 12.62 20.80 -3.10
CA SER A 124 11.19 20.57 -3.26
C SER A 124 10.47 20.74 -1.93
N LEU A 125 9.38 21.49 -1.95
CA LEU A 125 8.44 21.55 -0.83
C LEU A 125 7.42 20.43 -0.98
N ILE A 126 7.15 19.76 0.14
CA ILE A 126 6.20 18.67 0.23
C ILE A 126 5.23 18.93 1.37
N SER A 127 3.99 18.49 1.19
CA SER A 127 2.96 18.58 2.20
C SER A 127 2.83 17.25 2.93
N VAL A 128 2.89 17.29 4.25
CA VAL A 128 2.73 16.10 5.11
C VAL A 128 1.46 16.29 5.95
N GLY A 129 0.59 15.29 5.91
CA GLY A 129 -0.68 15.26 6.64
C GLY A 129 -0.69 14.14 7.68
N GLU A 130 -1.19 14.48 8.86
CA GLU A 130 -1.48 13.55 9.95
C GLU A 130 -2.90 12.99 9.78
N PHE A 131 -3.04 11.67 9.86
CA PHE A 131 -4.31 10.96 9.76
C PHE A 131 -4.57 10.21 11.07
N ARG A 132 -5.62 10.61 11.78
CA ARG A 132 -6.11 9.92 12.96
C ARG A 132 -7.20 8.91 12.57
N MET A 133 -7.04 7.66 12.97
CA MET A 133 -8.01 6.61 12.65
C MET A 133 -9.28 6.75 13.49
N ASN A 134 -10.40 7.11 12.86
CA ASN A 134 -11.68 7.29 13.57
C ASN A 134 -12.32 5.97 14.06
N ARG A 135 -11.80 4.82 13.61
CA ARG A 135 -12.25 3.47 13.99
C ARG A 135 -11.09 2.49 13.91
N GLU A 136 -11.25 1.33 14.53
CA GLU A 136 -10.32 0.22 14.32
C GLU A 136 -10.37 -0.26 12.87
N LEU A 137 -9.19 -0.46 12.28
CA LEU A 137 -9.04 -1.00 10.93
C LEU A 137 -8.52 -2.44 10.99
N LYS A 138 -9.15 -3.32 10.22
CA LYS A 138 -8.67 -4.68 9.98
C LYS A 138 -7.80 -4.68 8.72
N ILE A 139 -6.55 -5.09 8.85
CA ILE A 139 -5.58 -5.12 7.76
C ILE A 139 -5.00 -6.52 7.58
N ILE A 140 -4.49 -6.80 6.39
CA ILE A 140 -3.68 -7.99 6.12
C ILE A 140 -2.22 -7.60 6.21
N ASP A 141 -1.45 -8.33 7.02
CA ASP A 141 -0.02 -8.13 7.14
C ASP A 141 0.73 -8.84 6.00
N CYS A 142 1.28 -8.07 5.07
CA CYS A 142 2.15 -8.56 3.99
C CYS A 142 3.64 -8.39 4.29
N SER A 143 4.04 -8.04 5.52
CA SER A 143 5.45 -7.75 5.84
C SER A 143 6.19 -8.88 6.56
N ILE A 144 5.57 -10.04 6.77
CA ILE A 144 6.07 -11.07 7.68
C ILE A 144 7.30 -11.80 7.10
N ASN A 145 7.30 -12.11 5.81
CA ASN A 145 8.28 -13.01 5.21
C ASN A 145 9.34 -12.33 4.34
N HIS A 146 9.46 -10.99 4.33
CA HIS A 146 10.49 -10.28 3.52
C HIS A 146 11.94 -10.72 3.79
N LYS A 147 12.22 -11.35 4.95
CA LYS A 147 13.56 -11.85 5.31
C LYS A 147 13.78 -13.32 4.96
N LYS A 148 12.77 -14.02 4.46
CA LYS A 148 12.88 -15.45 4.12
C LYS A 148 13.40 -15.63 2.69
N PRO A 149 14.19 -16.67 2.43
CA PRO A 149 14.69 -16.94 1.09
C PRO A 149 13.54 -17.19 0.12
N ILE A 150 13.71 -16.72 -1.12
CA ILE A 150 12.85 -17.09 -2.25
C ILE A 150 13.17 -18.55 -2.57
N TYR A 151 12.17 -19.42 -2.44
CA TYR A 151 12.31 -20.84 -2.75
C TYR A 151 12.41 -20.97 -4.27
N PHE A 152 13.60 -21.30 -4.80
CA PHE A 152 13.82 -21.39 -6.25
C PHE A 152 14.47 -22.70 -6.69
N LEU A 153 15.41 -23.23 -5.90
CA LEU A 153 16.18 -24.44 -6.24
C LEU A 153 15.70 -25.68 -5.47
N ASP A 154 15.20 -25.50 -4.24
CA ASP A 154 14.72 -26.59 -3.38
C ASP A 154 13.23 -26.39 -3.06
N PRO A 155 12.31 -26.94 -3.87
CA PRO A 155 10.89 -26.74 -3.69
C PRO A 155 10.40 -27.48 -2.43
N PRO A 156 9.69 -26.78 -1.53
CA PRO A 156 9.15 -27.41 -0.34
C PRO A 156 8.13 -28.49 -0.70
N GLN A 157 8.16 -29.59 0.04
CA GLN A 157 7.27 -30.73 -0.17
C GLN A 157 6.11 -30.75 0.84
N ASP A 158 6.31 -30.20 2.04
CA ASP A 158 5.26 -30.14 3.05
C ASP A 158 4.34 -28.93 2.84
N GLN A 159 3.07 -29.11 3.19
CA GLN A 159 2.04 -28.12 2.93
C GLN A 159 2.27 -26.78 3.67
N ASN A 160 2.86 -26.83 4.87
CA ASN A 160 3.12 -25.63 5.65
C ASN A 160 4.22 -24.79 5.00
N SER A 161 5.30 -25.44 4.54
CA SER A 161 6.37 -24.78 3.81
C SER A 161 5.91 -24.28 2.44
N ILE A 162 5.04 -25.02 1.73
CA ILE A 162 4.40 -24.52 0.49
C ILE A 162 3.61 -23.24 0.79
N ASN A 163 2.78 -23.25 1.83
CA ASN A 163 2.00 -22.07 2.22
C ASN A 163 2.91 -20.89 2.58
N ASN A 164 4.00 -21.14 3.32
CA ASN A 164 4.99 -20.12 3.65
C ASN A 164 5.73 -19.58 2.41
N ALA A 165 6.04 -20.43 1.44
CA ALA A 165 6.69 -20.04 0.19
C ALA A 165 5.80 -19.11 -0.64
N VAL A 166 4.52 -19.47 -0.82
CA VAL A 166 3.56 -18.64 -1.54
C VAL A 166 3.36 -17.29 -0.84
N TRP A 167 3.21 -17.29 0.49
CA TRP A 167 3.12 -16.03 1.25
C TRP A 167 4.42 -15.23 1.22
N SER A 168 5.58 -15.86 1.13
CA SER A 168 6.85 -15.15 0.91
C SER A 168 6.84 -14.43 -0.43
N HIS A 169 6.38 -15.08 -1.50
CA HIS A 169 6.26 -14.43 -2.81
C HIS A 169 5.25 -13.28 -2.81
N ILE A 170 4.11 -13.45 -2.13
CA ILE A 170 3.12 -12.37 -1.96
C ILE A 170 3.74 -11.21 -1.19
N ASP A 171 4.39 -11.46 -0.05
CA ASP A 171 5.00 -10.43 0.78
C ASP A 171 6.01 -9.59 -0.01
N HIS A 172 6.87 -10.23 -0.81
CA HIS A 172 7.85 -9.53 -1.67
C HIS A 172 7.23 -8.69 -2.79
N ALA A 173 5.95 -8.92 -3.13
CA ALA A 173 5.26 -8.14 -4.16
C ALA A 173 4.72 -6.79 -3.64
N PHE A 174 4.64 -6.60 -2.32
CA PHE A 174 4.22 -5.37 -1.67
C PHE A 174 5.44 -4.54 -1.23
#